data_AF-J4JW55-F1
#
_entry.id   AF-J4JW55-F1
#
_cell.length_a   1.000
_cell.length_b   1.000
_cell.length_c   1.000
_cell.angle_alpha   90.00
_cell.angle_beta   90.00
_cell.angle_gamma   90.00
#
_symmetry.space_group_name_H-M   'P 1'
#
loop_
_entity.id
_entity.type
_entity.pdbx_description
1 polymer ?
#
loop_
_entity_poly.entity_id
_entity_poly.type
_entity_poly.pdbx_seq_one_letter_code
_entity_poly.pdbx_strand_id
1 'polypeptide(L)'
;MLVIQRNYRPRHDTLPVFSDEQLKAITAPLFVMLGGRDRMLDSHDTVARLVRLQPTASIKLADAGHGLLDGGEELRTFLDQGMCL
;
A
#
# COMPACT_ATOMS: atom_id res chain seq x y z
N MET A 1 28.74 -8.31 -12.27
CA MET A 1 27.73 -7.22 -12.33
C MET A 1 27.20 -7.16 -13.74
N LEU A 2 25.90 -7.33 -13.95
CA LEU A 2 25.27 -7.24 -15.27
C LEU A 2 25.28 -5.78 -15.78
N VAL A 3 25.25 -5.57 -17.09
CA VAL A 3 25.19 -4.21 -17.70
C VAL A 3 23.99 -3.41 -17.15
N ILE A 4 22.86 -4.09 -16.91
CA ILE A 4 21.65 -3.50 -16.31
C ILE A 4 21.95 -2.91 -14.92
N GLN A 5 22.66 -3.65 -14.06
CA GLN A 5 22.97 -3.17 -12.71
C GLN A 5 23.94 -1.99 -12.72
N ARG A 6 24.91 -1.97 -13.64
CA ARG A 6 25.92 -0.90 -13.74
C ARG A 6 25.34 0.43 -14.21
N ASN A 7 24.26 0.39 -14.98
CA ASN A 7 23.61 1.57 -15.54
C ASN A 7 22.29 1.92 -14.84
N TYR A 8 21.91 1.16 -13.81
CA TYR A 8 20.72 1.44 -13.03
C TYR A 8 20.92 2.74 -12.24
N ARG A 9 19.99 3.68 -12.40
CA ARG A 9 19.94 4.94 -11.65
C ARG A 9 18.76 4.85 -10.68
N PRO A 10 18.98 4.38 -9.43
CA PRO A 10 17.90 4.30 -8.47
C PRO A 10 17.35 5.69 -8.15
N ARG A 11 16.07 5.71 -7.78
CA ARG A 11 15.44 6.87 -7.19
C ARG A 11 16.08 7.13 -5.82
N HIS A 12 16.55 8.36 -5.59
CA HIS A 12 17.19 8.76 -4.33
C HIS A 12 16.39 9.83 -3.57
N ASP A 13 15.46 10.49 -4.24
CA ASP A 13 14.55 11.44 -3.61
C ASP A 13 13.52 10.72 -2.74
N THR A 14 13.02 11.44 -1.74
CA THR A 14 11.99 10.96 -0.83
C THR A 14 10.72 10.63 -1.63
N LEU A 15 10.12 9.48 -1.33
CA LEU A 15 8.81 9.15 -1.88
C LEU A 15 7.79 10.21 -1.42
N PRO A 16 6.95 10.74 -2.33
CA PRO A 16 5.96 11.73 -1.97
C PRO A 16 4.98 11.14 -0.97
N VAL A 17 4.71 11.88 0.10
CA VAL A 17 3.72 11.51 1.12
C VAL A 17 2.44 12.27 0.84
N PHE A 18 1.33 11.55 0.65
CA PHE A 18 0.02 12.17 0.49
C PHE A 18 -0.39 12.90 1.77
N SER A 19 -0.97 14.10 1.66
CA SER A 19 -1.50 14.85 2.80
C SER A 19 -2.75 14.18 3.37
N ASP A 20 -3.14 14.55 4.59
CA ASP A 20 -4.35 14.03 5.22
C ASP A 20 -5.62 14.44 4.43
N GLU A 21 -5.62 15.62 3.81
CA GLU A 21 -6.70 16.08 2.91
C GLU A 21 -6.77 15.22 1.65
N GLN A 22 -5.62 14.89 1.05
CA GLN A 22 -5.56 14.02 -0.13
C GLN A 22 -6.04 12.60 0.20
N LEU A 23 -5.66 12.07 1.36
CA LEU A 23 -6.14 10.77 1.82
C LEU A 23 -7.65 10.78 2.04
N LYS A 24 -8.21 11.81 2.70
CA LYS A 24 -9.67 11.96 2.90
C LYS A 24 -10.45 12.12 1.60
N ALA A 25 -9.84 12.68 0.55
CA ALA A 25 -10.50 12.90 -0.73
C ALA A 25 -10.72 11.61 -1.55
N ILE A 26 -10.17 10.47 -1.12
CA ILE A 26 -10.43 9.18 -1.75
C ILE A 26 -11.89 8.78 -1.47
N THR A 27 -12.70 8.73 -2.52
CA THR A 27 -14.13 8.37 -2.45
C THR A 27 -14.43 6.96 -2.95
N ALA A 28 -13.51 6.36 -3.70
CA ALA A 28 -13.65 4.96 -4.13
C ALA A 28 -13.43 4.02 -2.93
N PRO A 29 -14.03 2.81 -2.94
CA PRO A 29 -13.65 1.76 -2.01
C PRO A 29 -12.14 1.54 -2.04
N LEU A 30 -11.51 1.49 -0.86
CA LEU A 30 -10.06 1.44 -0.72
C LEU A 30 -9.64 0.11 -0.09
N PHE A 31 -8.80 -0.65 -0.79
CA PHE A 31 -8.11 -1.81 -0.26
C PHE A 31 -6.60 -1.53 -0.21
N VAL A 32 -5.98 -1.81 0.92
CA VAL A 32 -4.55 -1.55 1.15
C VAL A 32 -3.91 -2.78 1.78
N MET A 33 -2.89 -3.31 1.11
CA MET A 33 -2.10 -4.44 1.61
C MET A 33 -0.63 -4.02 1.76
N LEU A 34 -0.07 -4.26 2.93
CA LEU A 34 1.26 -3.79 3.33
C LEU A 34 2.04 -4.89 4.05
N GLY A 35 3.35 -4.91 3.85
CA GLY A 35 4.26 -5.70 4.68
C GLY A 35 4.63 -4.93 5.94
N GLY A 36 4.41 -5.50 7.13
CA GLY A 36 4.77 -4.88 8.41
C GLY A 36 6.28 -4.69 8.60
N ARG A 37 7.11 -5.44 7.86
CA ARG A 37 8.57 -5.34 7.85
C ARG A 37 9.09 -4.64 6.59
N ASP A 38 8.25 -3.88 5.90
CA ASP A 38 8.66 -3.09 4.75
C ASP A 38 9.76 -2.09 5.15
N ARG A 39 10.83 -2.02 4.34
CA ARG A 39 11.96 -1.10 4.53
C ARG A 39 11.93 0.09 3.58
N MET A 40 11.05 0.05 2.58
CA MET A 40 10.84 1.13 1.62
C MET A 40 9.74 2.08 2.09
N LEU A 41 8.73 1.57 2.80
CA LEU A 41 7.59 2.32 3.29
C LEU A 41 7.41 2.13 4.80
N ASP A 42 6.95 3.18 5.49
CA ASP A 42 6.47 3.05 6.86
C ASP A 42 5.03 2.52 6.84
N SER A 43 4.91 1.19 6.82
CA SER A 43 3.63 0.50 6.81
C SER A 43 2.80 0.78 8.06
N HIS A 44 3.44 0.96 9.23
CA HIS A 44 2.73 1.18 10.48
C HIS A 44 2.14 2.58 10.56
N ASP A 45 2.89 3.61 10.16
CA ASP A 45 2.35 4.97 10.00
C ASP A 45 1.23 5.01 8.96
N THR A 46 1.42 4.33 7.83
CA THR A 46 0.39 4.24 6.77
C THR A 46 -0.92 3.66 7.32
N VAL A 47 -0.86 2.54 8.05
CA VAL A 47 -2.04 1.93 8.69
C VAL A 47 -2.67 2.90 9.69
N ALA A 48 -1.88 3.52 10.57
CA ALA A 48 -2.40 4.43 11.58
C ALA A 48 -3.12 5.64 10.96
N ARG A 49 -2.56 6.19 9.88
CA ARG A 49 -3.16 7.31 9.14
C ARG A 49 -4.45 6.88 8.44
N LEU A 50 -4.45 5.74 7.75
CA LEU A 50 -5.65 5.27 7.03
C LEU A 50 -6.79 4.88 7.97
N VAL A 51 -6.51 4.25 9.11
CA VAL A 51 -7.54 3.97 10.14
C VAL A 51 -8.24 5.25 10.59
N ARG A 52 -7.51 6.37 10.70
CA ARG A 52 -8.06 7.67 11.10
C ARG A 52 -8.77 8.42 9.97
N LEU A 53 -8.24 8.35 8.75
CA LEU A 53 -8.61 9.24 7.64
C LEU A 53 -9.51 8.56 6.60
N GLN A 54 -9.51 7.23 6.55
CA GLN A 54 -10.24 6.38 5.61
C GLN A 54 -10.85 5.19 6.38
N PRO A 55 -11.84 5.43 7.26
CA PRO A 55 -12.37 4.43 8.18
C PRO A 55 -13.07 3.25 7.51
N THR A 56 -13.46 3.39 6.23
CA THR A 56 -14.06 2.32 5.42
C THR A 56 -13.04 1.52 4.62
N ALA A 57 -11.74 1.88 4.70
CA ALA A 57 -10.70 1.16 3.99
C ALA A 57 -10.51 -0.26 4.56
N SER A 58 -10.38 -1.23 3.67
CA SER A 58 -9.99 -2.60 4.01
C SER A 58 -8.46 -2.68 4.05
N ILE A 59 -7.89 -2.79 5.24
CA ILE A 59 -6.45 -2.73 5.47
C ILE A 59 -5.93 -4.09 5.93
N LYS A 60 -4.93 -4.62 5.22
CA LYS A 60 -4.22 -5.86 5.58
C LYS A 60 -2.74 -5.57 5.81
N LEU A 61 -2.28 -5.85 7.03
CA LEU A 61 -0.86 -5.83 7.38
C LEU A 61 -0.36 -7.28 7.52
N ALA A 62 0.55 -7.69 6.66
CA ALA A 62 1.15 -9.02 6.67
C ALA A 62 2.52 -8.99 7.37
N ASP A 63 2.94 -10.11 7.99
CA ASP A 63 4.31 -10.24 8.52
C ASP A 63 5.34 -10.52 7.40
N ALA A 64 5.46 -9.56 6.50
CA ALA A 64 6.31 -9.64 5.30
C ALA A 64 7.04 -8.31 5.06
N GLY A 65 8.02 -8.35 4.15
CA GLY A 65 8.69 -7.15 3.64
C GLY A 65 7.89 -6.47 2.51
N HIS A 66 8.57 -5.66 1.70
CA HIS A 66 7.94 -4.94 0.59
C HIS A 66 7.29 -5.84 -0.48
N GLY A 67 7.93 -6.98 -0.78
CA GLY A 67 7.46 -7.92 -1.80
C GLY A 67 6.40 -8.88 -1.26
N LEU A 68 5.15 -8.44 -1.26
CA LEU A 68 3.98 -9.28 -0.96
C LEU A 68 3.60 -10.09 -2.20
N LEU A 69 3.48 -11.41 -2.07
CA LEU A 69 3.17 -12.31 -3.18
C LEU A 69 1.89 -13.13 -2.97
N ASP A 70 1.31 -13.04 -1.78
CA ASP A 70 0.31 -13.97 -1.23
C ASP A 70 -1.05 -13.30 -0.91
N GLY A 71 -1.39 -12.20 -1.59
CA GLY A 71 -2.60 -11.39 -1.32
C GLY A 71 -3.75 -11.45 -2.33
N GLY A 72 -3.70 -12.39 -3.27
CA GLY A 72 -4.62 -12.43 -4.42
C GLY A 72 -6.07 -12.72 -4.03
N GLU A 73 -6.30 -13.60 -3.06
CA GLU A 73 -7.64 -14.00 -2.60
C GLU A 73 -8.35 -12.86 -1.86
N GLU A 74 -7.63 -12.12 -1.01
CA GLU A 74 -8.19 -10.95 -0.32
C GLU A 74 -8.56 -9.85 -1.31
N LEU A 75 -7.70 -9.60 -2.31
CA LEU A 75 -7.99 -8.63 -3.36
C LEU A 75 -9.22 -9.06 -4.18
N ARG A 76 -9.30 -10.34 -4.58
CA ARG A 76 -10.48 -10.90 -5.25
C ARG A 76 -11.74 -10.68 -4.43
N THR A 77 -11.71 -11.06 -3.15
CA THR A 77 -12.86 -10.92 -2.23
C THR A 77 -13.32 -9.47 -2.14
N PHE A 78 -12.38 -8.53 -1.99
CA PHE A 78 -12.68 -7.10 -1.95
C PHE A 78 -13.35 -6.61 -3.24
N LEU A 79 -12.83 -7.02 -4.40
CA LEU A 79 -13.38 -6.64 -5.71
C LEU A 79 -14.80 -7.20 -5.92
N ASP A 80 -15.03 -8.45 -5.54
CA ASP A 80 -16.35 -9.09 -5.69
C ASP A 80 -17.41 -8.41 -4.81
N GLN A 81 -17.04 -7.98 -3.60
CA GLN A 81 -17.93 -7.22 -2.71
C GLN A 81 -18.31 -5.85 -3.29
N GLY A 82 -17.38 -5.16 -3.96
CA GLY A 82 -17.63 -3.87 -4.60
C GLY A 82 -18.50 -3.94 -5.86
N MET A 83 -18.58 -5.11 -6.51
CA MET A 83 -19.39 -5.34 -7.71
C MET A 83 -20.86 -5.71 -7.42
N CYS A 84 -21.22 -5.95 -6.15
CA CYS A 84 -22.59 -6.24 -5.73
C CYS A 84 -23.42 -4.99 -5.38
N LEU A 85 -22.94 -3.78 -5.72
CA LEU A 85 -23.64 -2.51 -5.57
C LEU A 85 -24.27 -2.04 -6.89
#